data_AF-A0A2N1NTH4-F1
#
_entry.id   AF-A0A2N1NTH4-F1
#
_cell.length_a   1.000
_cell.length_b   1.000
_cell.length_c   1.000
_cell.angle_alpha   90.00
_cell.angle_beta   90.00
_cell.angle_gamma   90.00
#
_symmetry.space_group_name_H-M   'P 1'
#
loop_
_entity.id
_entity.type
_entity.pdbx_description
1 polymer ?
#
loop_
_entity_poly.entity_id
_entity_poly.type
_entity_poly.pdbx_seq_one_letter_code
_entity_poly.pdbx_strand_id
1 'polypeptide(L)'
;MENPNFNIQDFEAICKIVYDMGIPVIIDNTFGTTKWVGGHGITIGGEYLVEANFHGIMKDSNFTNPSPDCHGLIYWDTFGYNAFTIKARSEIMRNIEPCQNPFESFLLIQGFETLSLLEKRKLLKSVTLIYSVSFLLKKKINYEK
;
A
#
# COMPACT_ATOMS: atom_id res chain seq x y z
N MET A 1 -0.48 2.99 -10.32
CA MET A 1 -1.36 3.50 -11.40
C MET A 1 -2.19 4.62 -10.82
N GLU A 2 -2.08 5.81 -11.38
CA GLU A 2 -2.84 6.98 -10.91
C GLU A 2 -4.32 6.88 -11.31
N ASN A 3 -5.21 7.43 -10.50
CA ASN A 3 -6.63 7.63 -10.84
C ASN A 3 -6.92 9.14 -10.81
N PRO A 4 -7.52 9.75 -11.86
CA PRO A 4 -8.18 9.14 -13.02
C PRO A 4 -7.32 8.95 -14.27
N ASN A 5 -6.06 9.40 -14.26
CA ASN A 5 -5.25 9.48 -15.47
C ASN A 5 -4.67 8.15 -15.93
N PHE A 6 -4.68 7.11 -15.09
CA PHE A 6 -4.23 5.76 -15.40
C PHE A 6 -2.74 5.64 -15.76
N ASN A 7 -1.93 6.63 -15.44
CA ASN A 7 -0.49 6.60 -15.67
C ASN A 7 0.21 5.60 -14.72
N ILE A 8 1.16 4.83 -15.26
CA ILE A 8 2.06 4.00 -14.46
C ILE A 8 3.34 4.80 -14.19
N GLN A 9 3.68 4.98 -12.92
CA GLN A 9 4.94 5.64 -12.55
C GLN A 9 6.14 4.74 -12.86
N ASP A 10 7.26 5.35 -13.26
CA ASP A 10 8.54 4.65 -13.38
C ASP A 10 9.14 4.43 -11.98
N PHE A 11 8.71 3.37 -11.32
CA PHE A 11 9.17 3.03 -9.98
C PHE A 11 10.67 2.73 -9.93
N GLU A 12 11.25 2.18 -11.00
CA GLU A 12 12.69 1.88 -11.02
C GLU A 12 13.51 3.16 -11.00
N ALA A 13 13.17 4.13 -11.85
CA ALA A 13 13.84 5.43 -11.86
C ALA A 13 13.63 6.20 -10.55
N ILE A 14 12.40 6.20 -10.01
CA ILE A 14 12.08 6.85 -8.73
C ILE A 14 12.90 6.23 -7.59
N CYS A 15 12.86 4.91 -7.46
CA CYS A 15 13.58 4.20 -6.41
C CYS A 15 15.08 4.46 -6.52
N LYS A 16 15.67 4.44 -7.73
CA LYS A 16 17.09 4.72 -7.93
C LYS A 16 17.51 6.09 -7.40
N ILE A 17 16.77 7.14 -7.75
CA ILE A 17 17.04 8.51 -7.28
C ILE A 17 16.92 8.58 -5.76
N VAL A 18 15.86 7.99 -5.21
CA VAL A 18 15.52 8.11 -3.80
C VAL A 18 16.47 7.30 -2.91
N TYR A 19 16.97 6.16 -3.39
CA TYR A 19 18.01 5.37 -2.72
C TYR A 19 19.30 6.17 -2.55
N ASP A 20 19.75 6.88 -3.59
CA ASP A 20 20.96 7.71 -3.52
C ASP A 20 20.81 8.87 -2.52
N MET A 21 19.58 9.36 -2.31
CA MET A 21 19.27 10.43 -1.37
C MET A 21 19.04 9.94 0.07
N GLY A 22 18.95 8.62 0.30
CA GLY A 22 18.66 8.07 1.62
C GLY A 22 17.27 8.47 2.15
N ILE A 23 16.28 8.59 1.28
CA ILE A 23 14.88 8.96 1.63
C ILE A 23 13.97 7.73 1.42
N PRO A 24 12.87 7.55 2.18
CA PRO A 24 11.97 6.43 1.93
C PRO A 24 10.99 6.68 0.79
N VAL A 25 10.77 5.64 -0.02
CA VAL A 25 9.67 5.58 -0.99
C VAL A 25 8.45 4.95 -0.32
N ILE A 26 7.33 5.65 -0.37
CA ILE A 26 6.01 5.12 0.01
C ILE A 26 5.16 5.04 -1.25
N ILE A 27 4.60 3.87 -1.52
CA ILE A 27 3.76 3.62 -2.70
C ILE A 27 2.34 3.29 -2.22
N ASP A 28 1.37 4.09 -2.66
CA ASP A 28 -0.04 3.72 -2.56
C ASP A 28 -0.39 2.79 -3.73
N ASN A 29 -0.40 1.49 -3.44
CA ASN A 29 -0.85 0.48 -4.40
C ASN A 29 -2.34 0.20 -4.16
N THR A 30 -3.21 1.17 -4.48
CA THR A 30 -4.66 1.23 -4.16
C THR A 30 -5.54 0.05 -4.64
N PHE A 31 -4.94 -1.10 -4.99
CA PHE A 31 -5.52 -2.44 -4.78
C PHE A 31 -5.80 -2.78 -3.30
N GLY A 32 -5.49 -1.89 -2.36
CA GLY A 32 -5.60 -2.15 -0.93
C GLY A 32 -6.96 -2.63 -0.41
N THR A 33 -6.91 -3.22 0.79
CA THR A 33 -8.03 -3.75 1.62
C THR A 33 -9.45 -3.33 1.22
N THR A 34 -9.86 -2.08 1.45
CA THR A 34 -11.26 -1.64 1.20
C THR A 34 -11.74 -1.90 -0.23
N LYS A 35 -10.83 -1.81 -1.22
CA LYS A 35 -11.19 -1.83 -2.64
C LYS A 35 -11.10 -3.23 -3.22
N TRP A 36 -9.92 -3.62 -3.70
CA TRP A 36 -9.78 -4.82 -4.51
C TRP A 36 -9.62 -6.06 -3.66
N VAL A 37 -8.76 -6.00 -2.63
CA VAL A 37 -8.59 -7.07 -1.64
C VAL A 37 -9.93 -7.48 -1.01
N GLY A 38 -10.72 -6.52 -0.53
CA GLY A 38 -12.05 -6.79 0.03
C GLY A 38 -13.08 -7.13 -1.04
N GLY A 39 -12.99 -6.50 -2.21
CA GLY A 39 -13.64 -6.92 -3.46
C GLY A 39 -15.17 -6.74 -3.56
N HIS A 40 -15.86 -6.61 -2.42
CA HIS A 40 -17.31 -6.73 -2.30
C HIS A 40 -18.00 -5.46 -1.76
N GLY A 41 -17.24 -4.43 -1.35
CA GLY A 41 -17.80 -3.14 -0.91
C GLY A 41 -18.57 -3.18 0.42
N ILE A 42 -18.28 -4.19 1.26
CA ILE A 42 -18.97 -4.43 2.54
C ILE A 42 -18.12 -4.11 3.77
N THR A 43 -16.86 -3.74 3.59
CA THR A 43 -15.91 -3.49 4.68
C THR A 43 -14.87 -2.45 4.28
N ILE A 44 -14.46 -1.65 5.26
CA ILE A 44 -13.37 -0.69 5.14
C ILE A 44 -12.15 -1.30 5.85
N GLY A 45 -10.97 -1.01 5.35
CA GLY A 45 -9.71 -1.30 6.01
C GLY A 45 -8.56 -0.51 5.42
N GLY A 46 -7.40 -0.67 6.06
CA GLY A 46 -6.11 -0.18 5.59
C GLY A 46 -5.02 -1.20 5.92
N GLU A 47 -3.99 -1.25 5.11
CA GLU A 47 -2.81 -2.08 5.35
C GLU A 47 -1.56 -1.29 4.99
N TYR A 48 -0.47 -1.60 5.66
CA TYR A 48 0.86 -1.12 5.30
C TYR A 48 1.78 -2.34 5.20
N LEU A 49 2.48 -2.45 4.07
CA LEU A 49 3.50 -3.47 3.85
C LEU A 49 4.86 -2.78 3.81
N VAL A 50 5.79 -3.27 4.62
CA VAL A 50 7.12 -2.70 4.75
C VAL A 50 8.12 -3.79 4.38
N GLU A 51 8.93 -3.52 3.36
CA GLU A 51 9.99 -4.44 2.97
C GLU A 51 11.24 -4.21 3.84
N ALA A 52 11.88 -5.31 4.26
CA ALA A 52 13.04 -5.28 5.14
C ALA A 52 14.32 -4.69 4.51
N ASN A 53 14.34 -4.44 3.20
CA ASN A 53 15.51 -3.91 2.49
C ASN A 53 15.75 -2.39 2.66
N PHE A 54 15.02 -1.77 3.59
CA PHE A 54 15.15 -0.37 3.97
C PHE A 54 16.43 -0.08 4.79
N HIS A 55 17.59 -0.32 4.18
CA HIS A 55 18.88 -0.02 4.78
C HIS A 55 19.19 1.48 4.76
N GLY A 56 19.61 2.03 5.90
CA GLY A 56 20.23 3.37 6.01
C GLY A 56 19.28 4.56 6.12
N ILE A 57 18.10 4.48 5.52
CA ILE A 57 17.08 5.55 5.49
C ILE A 57 16.41 5.75 6.87
N MET A 58 16.42 4.70 7.68
CA MET A 58 15.83 4.70 9.03
C MET A 58 16.79 5.16 10.13
N LYS A 59 17.95 5.73 9.78
CA LYS A 59 18.83 6.42 10.75
C LYS A 59 18.38 7.85 11.05
N ASP A 60 17.12 8.17 10.80
CA ASP A 60 16.53 9.40 11.32
C ASP A 60 16.46 9.34 12.85
N SER A 61 16.63 10.50 13.47
CA SER A 61 16.48 10.80 14.89
C SER A 61 15.29 10.08 15.54
N ASN A 62 14.18 9.92 14.81
CA ASN A 62 12.98 9.26 15.30
C ASN A 62 13.16 7.77 15.62
N PHE A 63 14.11 7.07 15.01
CA PHE A 63 14.33 5.63 15.24
C PHE A 63 15.61 5.33 16.03
N THR A 64 16.56 6.27 16.03
CA THR A 64 17.85 6.14 16.70
C THR A 64 17.90 6.84 18.07
N ASN A 65 16.94 7.71 18.39
CA ASN A 65 16.85 8.33 19.71
C ASN A 65 15.92 7.53 20.64
N PRO A 66 16.13 7.60 21.96
CA PRO A 66 15.23 7.02 22.94
C PRO A 66 13.81 7.55 22.80
N SER A 67 12.83 6.67 22.64
CA SER A 67 11.42 7.06 22.59
C SER A 67 10.88 7.38 23.99
N PRO A 68 10.26 8.56 24.21
CA PRO A 68 9.60 8.88 25.48
C PRO A 68 8.36 7.98 25.72
N ASP A 69 7.66 7.59 24.66
CA ASP A 69 6.41 6.84 24.72
C ASP A 69 6.63 5.33 24.97
N CYS A 70 7.85 4.85 24.73
CA CYS A 70 8.23 3.46 24.90
C CYS A 70 9.42 3.29 25.85
N HIS A 71 9.40 3.92 27.03
CA HIS A 71 10.37 3.69 28.12
C HIS A 71 11.85 3.90 27.72
N GLY A 72 12.12 4.84 26.82
CA GLY A 72 13.48 5.10 26.32
C GLY A 72 13.97 4.10 25.28
N LEU A 73 13.07 3.27 24.72
CA LEU A 73 13.42 2.29 23.71
C LEU A 73 13.99 2.96 22.45
N ILE A 74 15.11 2.44 21.97
CA ILE A 74 15.68 2.82 20.68
C ILE A 74 15.25 1.75 19.66
N TYR A 75 14.35 2.12 18.76
CA TYR A 75 13.71 1.19 17.82
C TYR A 75 14.69 0.55 16.86
N TRP A 76 15.62 1.34 16.33
CA TRP A 76 16.62 0.86 15.38
C TRP A 76 17.53 -0.20 16.01
N ASP A 77 18.04 0.08 17.21
CA ASP A 77 18.94 -0.82 17.93
C ASP A 77 18.26 -2.13 18.35
N THR A 78 16.95 -2.08 18.64
CA THR A 78 16.21 -3.25 19.14
C THR A 78 15.66 -4.12 18.01
N PHE A 79 15.10 -3.50 16.95
CA PHE A 79 14.31 -4.21 15.94
C PHE A 79 14.92 -4.18 14.53
N GLY A 80 15.99 -3.41 14.31
CA GLY A 80 16.63 -3.27 13.00
C GLY A 80 15.61 -2.92 11.90
N TYR A 81 15.53 -3.73 10.85
CA TYR A 81 14.62 -3.50 9.72
C TYR A 81 13.13 -3.48 10.09
N ASN A 82 12.74 -4.07 11.22
CA ASN A 82 11.36 -4.05 11.69
C ASN A 82 11.01 -2.79 12.51
N ALA A 83 11.97 -1.88 12.72
CA ALA A 83 11.80 -0.67 13.53
C ALA A 83 10.58 0.15 13.09
N PHE A 84 10.34 0.28 11.77
CA PHE A 84 9.21 1.05 11.26
C PHE A 84 7.87 0.43 11.67
N THR A 85 7.70 -0.86 11.36
CA THR A 85 6.48 -1.61 11.67
C THR A 85 6.19 -1.62 13.16
N ILE A 86 7.22 -1.85 13.98
CA ILE A 86 7.05 -1.88 15.43
C ILE A 86 6.76 -0.50 15.98
N LYS A 87 7.41 0.56 15.50
CA LYS A 87 7.10 1.93 15.93
C LYS A 87 5.68 2.34 15.52
N ALA A 88 5.28 2.08 14.28
CA ALA A 88 3.92 2.33 13.80
C ALA A 88 2.88 1.58 14.65
N ARG A 89 3.14 0.34 15.05
CA ARG A 89 2.22 -0.44 15.90
C ARG A 89 2.24 -0.01 17.37
N SER A 90 3.41 0.34 17.92
CA SER A 90 3.57 0.58 19.36
C SER A 90 3.27 2.02 19.76
N GLU A 91 3.60 3.01 18.93
CA GLU A 91 3.30 4.41 19.21
C GLU A 91 2.07 4.85 18.44
N ILE A 92 2.13 4.83 17.10
CA ILE A 92 1.07 5.43 16.28
C ILE A 92 -0.26 4.71 16.54
N MET A 93 -0.30 3.39 16.39
CA MET A 93 -1.54 2.63 16.59
C MET A 93 -2.05 2.70 18.03
N ARG A 94 -1.17 2.84 19.03
CA ARG A 94 -1.56 3.00 20.44
C ARG A 94 -2.12 4.39 20.72
N ASN A 95 -1.56 5.42 20.10
CA ASN A 95 -1.89 6.82 20.42
C ASN A 95 -3.07 7.35 19.62
N ILE A 96 -3.21 6.97 18.34
CA ILE A 96 -4.32 7.44 17.46
C ILE A 96 -5.37 6.36 17.19
N GLU A 97 -5.13 5.13 17.64
CA GLU A 97 -6.07 4.00 17.63
C GLU A 97 -6.76 3.71 16.27
N PRO A 98 -6.04 3.62 15.13
CA PRO A 98 -6.61 3.22 13.85
C PRO A 98 -6.70 1.68 13.78
N CYS A 99 -7.33 1.06 14.78
CA CYS A 99 -7.40 -0.39 14.91
C CYS A 99 -8.55 -0.96 14.07
N GLN A 100 -8.24 -1.97 13.25
CA GLN A 100 -9.22 -2.66 12.42
C GLN A 100 -10.13 -3.56 13.28
N ASN A 101 -11.45 -3.49 13.05
CA ASN A 101 -12.41 -4.39 13.70
C ASN A 101 -12.12 -5.86 13.29
N PRO A 102 -12.13 -6.83 14.23
CA PRO A 102 -11.93 -8.25 13.92
C PRO A 102 -12.94 -8.82 12.91
N PHE A 103 -14.20 -8.38 12.93
CA PHE A 103 -15.21 -8.82 11.96
C PHE A 103 -14.89 -8.28 10.55
N GLU A 104 -14.47 -7.02 10.45
CA GLU A 104 -14.05 -6.42 9.18
C GLU A 104 -12.77 -7.07 8.63
N SER A 105 -11.82 -7.38 9.51
CA SER A 105 -10.64 -8.18 9.15
C SER A 105 -11.03 -9.54 8.54
N PHE A 106 -12.02 -10.22 9.12
CA PHE A 106 -12.53 -11.48 8.56
C PHE A 106 -13.14 -11.29 7.17
N LEU A 107 -13.94 -10.25 6.97
CA LEU A 107 -14.52 -9.94 5.65
C LEU A 107 -13.45 -9.61 4.60
N LEU A 108 -12.37 -8.92 4.99
CA LEU A 108 -11.23 -8.66 4.10
C LEU A 108 -10.52 -9.95 3.70
N ILE A 109 -10.31 -10.88 4.63
CA ILE A 109 -9.69 -12.18 4.34
C ILE A 109 -10.55 -12.98 3.35
N GLN A 110 -11.88 -12.97 3.51
CA GLN A 110 -12.79 -13.62 2.56
C GLN A 110 -12.69 -13.02 1.14
N GLY A 111 -12.54 -11.70 1.03
CA GLY A 111 -12.25 -11.06 -0.25
C GLY A 111 -10.92 -11.52 -0.85
N PHE A 112 -9.88 -11.57 0.00
CA PHE A 112 -8.51 -11.93 -0.38
C PHE A 112 -8.41 -13.33 -1.02
N GLU A 113 -9.15 -14.31 -0.48
CA GLU A 113 -9.20 -15.68 -1.01
C GLU A 113 -9.60 -15.76 -2.49
N THR A 114 -10.34 -14.76 -3.00
CA THR A 114 -10.83 -14.73 -4.38
C THR A 114 -10.20 -13.64 -5.24
N LEU A 115 -9.23 -12.90 -4.70
CA LEU A 115 -8.65 -11.70 -5.33
C LEU A 115 -8.16 -11.96 -6.76
N SER A 116 -7.35 -13.01 -6.96
CA SER A 116 -6.77 -13.34 -8.27
C SER A 116 -7.82 -13.62 -9.35
N LEU A 117 -8.94 -14.24 -8.97
CA LEU A 117 -10.06 -14.52 -9.87
C LEU A 117 -10.88 -13.26 -10.16
N LEU A 118 -11.10 -12.42 -9.15
CA LEU A 118 -11.81 -11.16 -9.27
C LEU A 118 -11.04 -10.18 -10.17
N GLU A 119 -9.74 -10.04 -9.97
CA GLU A 119 -8.86 -9.18 -10.77
C GLU A 119 -8.88 -9.59 -12.23
N LYS A 120 -8.64 -10.88 -12.52
CA LYS A 120 -8.66 -11.40 -13.89
C LYS A 120 -10.00 -11.14 -14.59
N ARG A 121 -11.12 -11.39 -13.90
CA ARG A 121 -12.46 -11.15 -14.46
C ARG A 121 -12.75 -9.66 -14.66
N LYS A 122 -12.39 -8.80 -13.71
CA LYS A 122 -12.59 -7.35 -13.81
C LYS A 122 -11.72 -6.74 -14.91
N LEU A 123 -10.47 -7.17 -15.06
CA LEU A 123 -9.58 -6.78 -16.15
C LEU A 123 -10.18 -7.12 -17.53
N LEU A 124 -10.63 -8.38 -17.71
CA LEU A 124 -11.25 -8.82 -18.96
C LEU A 124 -12.50 -7.99 -19.32
N LYS A 125 -13.35 -7.69 -18.33
CA LYS A 125 -14.54 -6.84 -18.52
C LYS A 125 -14.16 -5.41 -18.90
N SER A 126 -13.20 -4.81 -18.20
CA SER A 126 -12.73 -3.44 -18.49
C SER A 126 -12.18 -3.33 -19.91
N VAL A 127 -11.32 -4.28 -20.31
CA VAL A 127 -10.77 -4.32 -21.68
C VAL A 127 -11.88 -4.45 -22.72
N THR A 128 -12.84 -5.36 -22.51
CA THR A 128 -13.97 -5.56 -23.42
C THR A 128 -14.83 -4.30 -23.55
N LEU A 129 -15.09 -3.61 -22.44
CA LEU A 129 -15.85 -2.36 -22.42
C LEU A 129 -15.11 -1.25 -23.18
N ILE A 130 -13.80 -1.09 -22.95
CA ILE A 130 -12.98 -0.08 -23.63
C ILE A 130 -13.00 -0.30 -25.15
N TYR A 131 -12.85 -1.54 -25.62
CA TYR A 131 -12.95 -1.84 -27.05
C TYR A 131 -14.35 -1.53 -27.61
N SER A 132 -15.40 -1.90 -26.87
CA SER A 132 -16.78 -1.66 -27.30
C SER A 132 -17.09 -0.16 -27.41
N VAL A 133 -16.69 0.64 -26.42
CA VAL A 133 -16.91 2.09 -26.40
C VAL A 133 -16.02 2.79 -27.43
N SER A 134 -14.76 2.38 -27.59
CA SER A 134 -13.86 2.94 -28.60
C SER A 134 -14.37 2.69 -30.02
N PHE A 135 -14.90 1.48 -30.27
CA PHE A 135 -15.54 1.12 -31.54
C PHE A 135 -16.77 2.00 -31.82
N LEU A 136 -17.66 2.16 -30.83
CA LEU A 136 -18.87 2.98 -30.98
C LEU A 136 -18.57 4.47 -31.17
N LEU A 137 -17.60 5.01 -30.41
CA LEU A 137 -17.28 6.45 -30.43
C LEU A 137 -16.27 6.84 -31.51
N LYS A 138 -15.63 5.87 -32.19
CA LYS A 138 -14.49 6.09 -33.10
C LYS A 138 -13.39 6.97 -32.48
N LYS A 139 -13.21 6.87 -31.16
CA LYS A 139 -12.23 7.64 -30.39
C LYS A 139 -11.32 6.71 -29.62
N LYS A 140 -10.05 7.09 -29.50
CA LYS A 140 -9.08 6.42 -28.63
C LYS A 140 -9.43 6.75 -27.18
N ILE A 141 -9.58 5.73 -26.35
CA ILE A 141 -9.76 5.87 -24.90
C ILE A 141 -8.40 5.61 -24.26
N ASN A 142 -8.02 6.43 -23.29
CA ASN A 142 -6.76 6.26 -22.57
C ASN A 142 -6.84 5.01 -21.71
N TYR A 143 -6.08 3.98 -22.09
CA TYR A 143 -5.84 2.78 -21.31
C TYR A 143 -4.47 2.23 -21.70
N GLU A 144 -3.53 2.22 -20.75
CA GLU A 144 -2.26 1.52 -20.93
C GLU A 144 -2.50 0.02 -20.72
N LYS A 145 -1.92 -0.80 -21.60
CA LYS A 145 -2.02 -2.26 -21.54
C LYS A 145 -1.07 -2.84 -20.50
#